data_AF-T2JDI5-F1
#
_entry.id   AF-T2JDI5-F1
#
_cell.length_a   1.000
_cell.length_b   1.000
_cell.length_c   1.000
_cell.angle_alpha   90.00
_cell.angle_beta   90.00
_cell.angle_gamma   90.00
#
_symmetry.space_group_name_H-M   'P 1'
#
loop_
_entity.id
_entity.type
_entity.pdbx_description
1 polymer ?
#
loop_
_entity_poly.entity_id
_entity_poly.type
_entity_poly.pdbx_seq_one_letter_code
_entity_poly.pdbx_strand_id
1 'polypeptide(L)'
;MTLKRINKQTLGSERKALKLAKKGYESVPAYQNFIDSYGIDSIESFSDLPITNKKNYILKFKIEELIPKTVNKAYRIAKSSGSSGKCTYYFKSTENINKDALKLRIFLESNFQINQKPTLVIMALNYPAWGAVKTWI
;
A
#
# COMPACT_ATOMS: atom_id res chain seq x y z
N MET A 1 -5.30 25.33 -20.09
CA MET A 1 -4.58 24.44 -19.15
C MET A 1 -4.55 23.05 -19.76
N THR A 2 -3.51 22.72 -20.51
CA THR A 2 -3.41 21.45 -21.26
C THR A 2 -3.04 20.34 -20.29
N LEU A 3 -3.96 19.40 -20.04
CA LEU A 3 -3.66 18.20 -19.25
C LEU A 3 -2.51 17.47 -19.94
N LYS A 4 -1.32 17.51 -19.34
CA LYS A 4 -0.16 16.73 -19.76
C LYS A 4 -0.60 15.27 -19.81
N ARG A 5 -0.63 14.73 -21.03
CA ARG A 5 -0.83 13.32 -21.36
C ARG A 5 -0.07 12.48 -20.32
N ILE A 6 -0.77 11.65 -19.54
CA ILE A 6 -0.13 10.75 -18.58
C ILE A 6 0.88 9.93 -19.38
N ASN A 7 2.16 10.18 -19.14
CA ASN A 7 3.25 9.55 -19.87
C ASN A 7 3.19 8.03 -19.62
N LYS A 8 3.05 7.21 -20.67
CA LYS A 8 3.00 5.74 -20.57
C LYS A 8 4.20 5.13 -19.81
N GLN A 9 5.30 5.89 -19.65
CA GLN A 9 6.44 5.49 -18.80
C GLN A 9 6.12 5.37 -17.30
N THR A 10 4.92 5.72 -16.83
CA THR A 10 4.54 5.62 -15.41
C THR A 10 4.02 4.25 -14.97
N LEU A 11 4.07 3.21 -15.82
CA LEU A 11 3.54 1.87 -15.52
C LEU A 11 4.29 1.11 -14.40
N GLY A 12 5.32 1.71 -13.81
CA GLY A 12 6.12 1.13 -12.74
C GLY A 12 7.40 0.48 -13.28
N SER A 13 8.16 -0.17 -12.39
CA SER A 13 9.40 -0.85 -12.75
C SER A 13 9.25 -2.33 -12.42
N GLU A 14 9.29 -3.18 -13.44
CA GLU A 14 9.20 -4.63 -13.29
C GLU A 14 10.27 -5.16 -12.34
N ARG A 15 11.52 -4.68 -12.47
CA ARG A 15 12.60 -5.01 -11.53
C ARG A 15 12.23 -4.68 -10.07
N LYS A 16 11.56 -3.55 -9.81
CA LYS A 16 11.10 -3.20 -8.45
C LYS A 16 9.96 -4.11 -8.01
N ALA A 17 9.04 -4.45 -8.91
CA ALA A 17 7.92 -5.36 -8.63
C ALA A 17 8.43 -6.76 -8.30
N LEU A 18 9.34 -7.32 -9.11
CA LEU A 18 9.99 -8.60 -8.88
C LEU A 18 10.75 -8.62 -7.55
N LYS A 19 11.54 -7.58 -7.25
CA LYS A 19 12.23 -7.47 -5.96
C LYS A 19 11.25 -7.46 -4.78
N LEU A 20 10.10 -6.78 -4.93
CA LEU A 20 9.09 -6.74 -3.89
C LEU A 20 8.38 -8.10 -3.72
N ALA A 21 8.08 -8.79 -4.81
CA ALA A 21 7.48 -10.12 -4.79
C ALA A 21 8.41 -11.14 -4.11
N LYS A 22 9.69 -11.17 -4.48
CA LYS A 22 10.72 -12.02 -3.82
C LYS A 22 10.77 -11.76 -2.31
N LYS A 23 10.87 -10.49 -1.91
CA LYS A 23 10.86 -10.10 -0.50
C LYS A 23 9.56 -10.51 0.22
N GLY A 24 8.42 -10.38 -0.45
CA GLY A 24 7.12 -10.80 0.07
C GLY A 24 7.07 -12.31 0.31
N TYR A 25 7.58 -13.10 -0.63
CA TYR A 25 7.60 -14.56 -0.57
C TYR A 25 8.46 -15.05 0.59
N GLU A 26 9.61 -14.41 0.81
CA GLU A 26 10.51 -14.75 1.92
C GLU A 26 9.97 -14.36 3.30
N SER A 27 9.15 -13.30 3.39
CA SER A 27 8.85 -12.66 4.69
C SER A 27 7.39 -12.70 5.11
N VAL A 28 6.44 -12.89 4.20
CA VAL A 28 4.99 -12.84 4.48
C VAL A 28 4.39 -14.25 4.35
N PRO A 29 3.97 -14.89 5.46
CA PRO A 29 3.45 -16.26 5.45
C PRO A 29 2.30 -16.47 4.46
N ALA A 30 1.34 -15.55 4.41
CA ALA A 30 0.21 -15.62 3.49
C ALA A 30 0.64 -15.54 2.02
N TYR A 31 1.65 -14.74 1.71
CA TYR A 31 2.14 -14.61 0.33
C TYR A 31 2.88 -15.86 -0.11
N GLN A 32 3.72 -16.42 0.76
CA GLN A 32 4.36 -17.71 0.52
C GLN A 32 3.31 -18.81 0.25
N ASN A 33 2.38 -19.01 1.18
CA ASN A 33 1.30 -20.00 1.04
C ASN A 33 0.44 -19.77 -0.21
N PHE A 34 0.19 -18.50 -0.58
CA PHE A 34 -0.56 -18.18 -1.79
C PHE A 34 0.19 -18.61 -3.05
N ILE A 35 1.48 -18.26 -3.17
CA ILE A 35 2.31 -18.62 -4.33
C ILE A 35 2.50 -20.14 -4.43
N ASP A 36 2.80 -20.81 -3.31
CA ASP A 36 2.97 -22.27 -3.24
C ASP A 36 1.70 -23.00 -3.69
N SER A 37 0.50 -22.43 -3.38
CA SER A 37 -0.77 -23.02 -3.80
C SER A 37 -1.01 -23.03 -5.32
N TYR A 38 -0.20 -22.31 -6.10
CA TYR A 38 -0.17 -22.36 -7.57
C TYR A 38 0.99 -23.19 -8.12
N GLY A 39 1.78 -23.87 -7.27
CA GLY A 39 2.91 -24.69 -7.69
C GLY A 39 4.11 -23.89 -8.19
N ILE A 40 4.29 -22.67 -7.69
CA ILE A 40 5.41 -21.80 -8.04
C ILE A 40 6.47 -21.89 -6.93
N ASP A 41 7.56 -22.61 -7.19
CA ASP A 41 8.63 -22.82 -6.20
C ASP A 41 9.65 -21.66 -6.16
N SER A 42 9.79 -20.93 -7.27
CA SER A 42 10.66 -19.74 -7.37
C SER A 42 10.04 -18.63 -8.23
N ILE A 43 10.28 -17.38 -7.82
CA ILE A 43 9.76 -16.19 -8.52
C ILE A 43 10.84 -15.65 -9.45
N GLU A 44 10.87 -16.08 -10.71
CA GLU A 44 11.85 -15.55 -11.69
C GLU A 44 11.34 -14.33 -12.46
N SER A 45 10.04 -14.30 -12.74
CA SER A 45 9.37 -13.17 -13.39
C SER A 45 8.20 -12.69 -12.55
N PHE A 46 7.93 -11.37 -12.62
CA PHE A 46 6.74 -10.80 -11.98
C PHE A 46 5.47 -11.08 -12.79
N SER A 47 5.58 -11.21 -14.11
CA SER A 47 4.44 -11.44 -15.01
C SER A 47 3.74 -12.77 -14.79
N ASP A 48 4.48 -13.75 -14.26
CA ASP A 48 4.03 -15.14 -14.13
C ASP A 48 3.31 -15.37 -12.79
N LEU A 49 3.27 -14.33 -11.94
CA LEU A 49 2.66 -14.41 -10.63
C LEU A 49 1.14 -14.36 -10.70
N PRO A 50 0.43 -15.21 -9.94
CA PRO A 50 -1.01 -15.20 -9.87
C PRO A 50 -1.54 -13.87 -9.34
N ILE A 51 -2.62 -13.38 -9.95
CA ILE A 51 -3.24 -12.11 -9.58
C ILE A 51 -3.91 -12.24 -8.21
N THR A 52 -3.57 -11.35 -7.29
CA THR A 52 -4.22 -11.26 -5.97
C THR A 52 -5.49 -10.41 -6.03
N ASN A 53 -6.48 -10.79 -5.25
CA ASN A 53 -7.71 -10.04 -5.03
C ASN A 53 -8.21 -10.25 -3.60
N LYS A 54 -9.28 -9.53 -3.23
CA LYS A 54 -9.82 -9.57 -1.87
C LYS A 54 -10.29 -10.97 -1.46
N LYS A 55 -10.88 -11.74 -2.38
CA LYS A 55 -11.39 -13.09 -2.10
C LYS A 55 -10.29 -14.14 -2.02
N ASN A 56 -9.36 -14.16 -2.98
CA ASN A 56 -8.35 -15.21 -3.08
C ASN A 56 -7.13 -14.99 -2.17
N TYR A 57 -6.97 -13.78 -1.61
CA TYR A 57 -5.83 -13.42 -0.78
C TYR A 57 -6.26 -12.83 0.57
N ILE A 58 -6.74 -11.59 0.60
CA ILE A 58 -6.97 -10.86 1.87
C ILE A 58 -7.98 -11.54 2.80
N LEU A 59 -9.07 -12.11 2.27
CA LEU A 59 -10.08 -12.79 3.07
C LEU A 59 -9.78 -14.28 3.31
N LYS A 60 -8.79 -14.83 2.61
CA LYS A 60 -8.43 -16.26 2.70
C LYS A 60 -7.53 -16.55 3.90
N PHE A 61 -6.65 -15.61 4.25
CA PHE A 61 -5.64 -15.78 5.30
C PHE A 61 -6.01 -15.02 6.57
N LYS A 62 -5.50 -15.50 7.72
CA LYS A 62 -5.63 -14.77 8.98
C LYS A 62 -4.74 -13.53 8.96
N ILE A 63 -5.08 -12.55 9.79
CA ILE A 63 -4.41 -11.25 9.78
C ILE A 63 -2.92 -11.37 10.13
N GLU A 64 -2.56 -12.29 11.01
CA GLU A 64 -1.19 -12.56 11.45
C GLU A 64 -0.32 -13.10 10.30
N GLU A 65 -0.93 -13.85 9.37
CA GLU A 65 -0.25 -14.41 8.20
C GLU A 65 0.01 -13.34 7.13
N LEU A 66 -0.79 -12.27 7.11
CA LEU A 66 -0.65 -11.14 6.18
C LEU A 66 0.44 -10.15 6.62
N ILE A 67 1.01 -10.31 7.81
CA ILE A 67 2.06 -9.45 8.35
C ILE A 67 3.42 -10.09 8.09
N PRO A 68 4.42 -9.34 7.58
CA PRO A 68 5.77 -9.88 7.44
C PRO A 68 6.38 -10.23 8.80
N LYS A 69 7.06 -11.38 8.89
CA LYS A 69 7.74 -11.87 10.12
C LYS A 69 8.76 -10.90 10.71
N THR A 70 9.24 -9.94 9.90
CA THR A 70 10.26 -8.95 10.27
C THR A 70 9.67 -7.65 10.85
N VAL A 71 8.34 -7.50 10.90
CA VAL A 71 7.71 -6.28 11.41
C VAL A 71 7.62 -6.35 12.94
N ASN A 72 8.63 -5.80 13.61
CA ASN A 72 8.67 -5.73 15.08
C ASN A 72 8.00 -4.46 15.65
N LYS A 73 7.56 -3.52 14.79
CA LYS A 73 6.92 -2.25 15.19
C LYS A 73 5.82 -1.88 14.18
N ALA A 74 4.63 -2.46 14.33
CA ALA A 74 3.43 -2.00 13.64
C ALA A 74 2.81 -0.84 14.44
N TYR A 75 2.66 0.34 13.81
CA TYR A 75 2.26 1.55 14.55
C TYR A 75 0.86 2.05 14.20
N ARG A 76 0.30 1.63 13.05
CA ARG A 76 -1.08 1.99 12.68
C ARG A 76 -1.83 0.80 12.09
N ILE A 77 -3.06 0.65 12.53
CA ILE A 77 -4.07 -0.21 11.92
C ILE A 77 -4.96 0.69 11.06
N ALA A 78 -5.05 0.38 9.78
CA ALA A 78 -5.95 1.03 8.84
C ALA A 78 -7.07 0.07 8.44
N LYS A 79 -8.18 0.63 7.95
CA LYS A 79 -9.38 -0.11 7.57
C LYS A 79 -9.79 0.27 6.14
N SER A 80 -10.14 -0.72 5.33
CA SER A 80 -10.80 -0.47 4.04
C SER A 80 -12.16 0.21 4.23
N SER A 81 -12.67 0.91 3.20
CA SER A 81 -13.99 1.58 3.24
C SER A 81 -15.16 0.65 3.53
N GLY A 82 -15.07 -0.63 3.15
CA GLY A 82 -16.16 -1.59 3.31
C GLY A 82 -17.27 -1.48 2.26
N SER A 83 -17.06 -0.71 1.20
CA SER A 83 -18.09 -0.50 0.17
C SER A 83 -18.51 -1.80 -0.55
N SER A 84 -17.66 -2.82 -0.55
CA SER A 84 -17.89 -4.14 -1.14
C SER A 84 -18.17 -5.25 -0.11
N GLY A 85 -18.65 -4.88 1.08
CA GLY A 85 -18.98 -5.81 2.18
C GLY A 85 -18.06 -5.64 3.39
N LYS A 86 -17.63 -6.74 4.01
CA LYS A 86 -16.85 -6.67 5.25
C LYS A 86 -15.55 -5.88 5.05
N CYS A 87 -15.30 -4.96 5.96
CA CYS A 87 -14.06 -4.19 6.00
C CYS A 87 -12.88 -5.11 6.31
N THR A 88 -11.73 -4.85 5.67
CA THR A 88 -10.47 -5.52 5.96
C THR A 88 -9.53 -4.55 6.67
N TYR A 89 -8.75 -5.08 7.60
CA TYR A 89 -7.75 -4.33 8.34
C TYR A 89 -6.36 -4.62 7.79
N TYR A 90 -5.47 -3.63 7.83
CA TYR A 90 -4.08 -3.77 7.42
C TYR A 90 -3.18 -2.84 8.23
N PHE A 91 -1.91 -3.21 8.35
CA PHE A 91 -0.94 -2.47 9.14
C PHE A 91 -0.09 -1.55 8.28
N LYS A 92 0.27 -0.39 8.83
CA LYS A 92 1.28 0.52 8.27
C LYS A 92 2.48 0.64 9.20
N SER A 93 3.68 0.55 8.64
CA SER A 93 4.92 0.84 9.35
C SER A 93 5.15 2.36 9.47
N THR A 94 5.92 2.78 10.48
CA THR A 94 6.30 4.19 10.70
C THR A 94 7.09 4.78 9.54
N GLU A 95 7.99 4.00 8.95
CA GLU A 95 8.83 4.44 7.82
C GLU A 95 7.98 4.84 6.59
N ASN A 96 6.89 4.11 6.33
CA ASN A 96 5.99 4.42 5.22
C ASN A 96 5.21 5.72 5.46
N ILE A 97 4.87 6.03 6.71
CA ILE A 97 4.13 7.24 7.07
C ILE A 97 4.95 8.50 6.78
N ASN A 98 6.23 8.51 7.14
CA ASN A 98 7.10 9.66 6.90
C ASN A 98 7.31 9.92 5.40
N LYS A 99 7.42 8.84 4.60
CA LYS A 99 7.51 8.95 3.15
C LYS A 99 6.22 9.50 2.54
N ASP A 100 5.06 9.08 3.02
CA ASP A 100 3.76 9.57 2.52
C ASP A 100 3.56 11.05 2.85
N ALA A 101 3.88 11.48 4.07
CA ALA A 101 3.82 12.88 4.47
C ALA A 101 4.76 13.77 3.64
N LEU A 102 5.99 13.30 3.39
CA LEU A 102 6.95 14.02 2.55
C LEU A 102 6.45 14.14 1.10
N LYS A 103 5.92 13.07 0.52
CA LYS A 103 5.36 13.10 -0.83
C LYS A 103 4.17 14.05 -0.94
N LEU A 104 3.28 14.04 0.06
CA LEU A 104 2.15 14.97 0.11
C LEU A 104 2.64 16.42 0.18
N ARG A 105 3.63 16.69 1.04
CA ARG A 105 4.27 18.00 1.13
C ARG A 105 4.86 18.45 -0.21
N ILE A 106 5.69 17.62 -0.84
CA ILE A 106 6.29 17.92 -2.16
C ILE A 106 5.20 18.21 -3.19
N PHE A 107 4.16 17.39 -3.23
CA PHE A 107 3.02 17.61 -4.12
C PHE A 107 2.35 18.96 -3.86
N LEU A 108 2.06 19.28 -2.60
CA LEU A 108 1.38 20.52 -2.24
C LEU A 108 2.24 21.77 -2.51
N GLU A 109 3.53 21.72 -2.18
CA GLU A 109 4.48 22.81 -2.44
C GLU A 109 4.67 23.02 -3.94
N SER A 110 4.82 21.94 -4.72
CA SER A 110 5.07 22.02 -6.16
C SER A 110 3.87 22.51 -6.96
N ASN A 111 2.65 22.22 -6.51
CA ASN A 111 1.43 22.52 -7.28
C ASN A 111 0.66 23.74 -6.75
N PHE A 112 0.73 24.00 -5.45
CA PHE A 112 -0.08 25.05 -4.79
C PHE A 112 0.77 26.07 -4.03
N GLN A 113 2.10 25.89 -3.96
CA GLN A 113 3.03 26.81 -3.29
C GLN A 113 2.63 27.09 -1.84
N ILE A 114 2.19 26.04 -1.13
CA ILE A 114 1.68 26.15 0.25
C ILE A 114 2.71 26.72 1.23
N ASN A 115 4.00 26.69 0.86
CA ASN A 115 5.10 27.27 1.62
C ASN A 115 5.33 28.77 1.36
N GLN A 116 4.61 29.36 0.40
CA GLN A 116 4.75 30.76 0.00
C GLN A 116 3.44 31.55 0.09
N LYS A 117 2.29 30.86 0.22
CA LYS A 117 0.96 31.47 0.21
C LYS A 117 0.12 30.97 1.38
N PRO A 118 -0.62 31.86 2.08
CA PRO A 118 -1.68 31.42 2.98
C PRO A 118 -2.63 30.49 2.24
N THR A 119 -2.79 29.26 2.74
CA THR A 119 -3.52 28.20 2.05
C THR A 119 -4.63 27.67 2.96
N LEU A 120 -5.87 27.70 2.47
CA LEU A 120 -7.00 27.02 3.08
C LEU A 120 -7.08 25.58 2.56
N VAL A 121 -7.15 24.60 3.47
CA VAL A 121 -7.35 23.19 3.14
C VAL A 121 -8.77 22.79 3.49
N ILE A 122 -9.56 22.41 2.49
CA ILE A 122 -10.93 21.89 2.68
C ILE A 122 -10.90 20.37 2.52
N MET A 123 -11.14 19.64 3.61
CA MET A 123 -11.24 18.18 3.58
C MET A 123 -12.69 17.75 3.36
N ALA A 124 -13.09 17.60 2.10
CA ALA A 124 -14.47 17.28 1.72
C ALA A 124 -14.86 15.79 1.90
N LEU A 125 -13.89 14.91 2.13
CA LEU A 125 -14.12 13.50 2.41
C LEU A 125 -13.45 13.14 3.73
N ASN A 126 -14.12 12.31 4.52
CA ASN A 126 -13.47 11.68 5.65
C ASN A 126 -12.33 10.83 5.07
N TYR A 127 -11.09 11.20 5.36
CA TYR A 127 -9.86 10.57 4.89
C TYR A 127 -9.36 9.40 5.80
N PRO A 128 -10.15 8.69 6.63
CA PRO A 128 -9.55 7.81 7.62
C PRO A 128 -9.04 6.48 7.08
N ALA A 129 -9.40 6.09 5.86
CA ALA A 129 -8.90 4.84 5.27
C ALA A 129 -7.43 4.91 4.80
N TRP A 130 -6.94 6.10 4.44
CA TRP A 130 -5.59 6.25 3.87
C TRP A 130 -4.60 6.95 4.80
N GLY A 131 -5.07 7.72 5.78
CA GLY A 131 -4.21 8.48 6.72
C GLY A 131 -4.66 8.60 8.18
N ALA A 132 -5.85 8.15 8.59
CA ALA A 132 -6.27 8.44 9.97
C ALA A 132 -5.55 7.60 11.03
N VAL A 133 -5.11 8.39 11.99
CA VAL A 133 -4.68 8.06 13.33
C VAL A 133 -5.92 7.77 14.17
N LYS A 134 -5.95 6.62 14.84
CA LYS A 134 -6.59 6.52 16.16
C LYS A 134 -5.45 6.34 17.14
N THR A 135 -4.89 7.45 17.62
CA THR A 135 -4.06 7.46 18.82
C THR A 135 -5.04 7.27 19.98
N TRP A 136 -4.88 6.18 20.71
CA TRP A 136 -5.46 6.09 22.05
C TRP A 136 -4.84 7.21 22.87
N ILE A 137 -5.68 8.11 23.35
CA ILE A 137 -5.37 8.98 24.50
C ILE A 137 -5.37 8.09 25.73
#